data_AF-A0A4P7GJV2-F1
#
_entry.id   AF-A0A4P7GJV2-F1
#
_cell.length_a   1.000
_cell.length_b   1.000
_cell.length_c   1.000
_cell.angle_alpha   90.00
_cell.angle_beta   90.00
_cell.angle_gamma   90.00
#
_symmetry.space_group_name_H-M   'P 1'
#
loop_
_entity.id
_entity.type
_entity.pdbx_description
1 polymer ?
#
loop_
_entity_poly.entity_id
_entity_poly.type
_entity_poly.pdbx_seq_one_letter_code
_entity_poly.pdbx_strand_id
1 'polypeptide(L)'
;MAFTVKSERVQQLAREAARVTGKSQVGAIEEALERLLREYGADPQAARTASTIAAVRRLVEAYGADAGDPDREIRAVDDLYDEQGLPR
;
A
#
# COMPACT_ATOMS: atom_id res chain seq x y z
N MET A 1 -8.96 -7.66 9.46
CA MET A 1 -10.30 -7.20 9.05
C MET A 1 -11.17 -8.42 8.80
N ALA A 2 -12.46 -8.39 9.19
CA ALA A 2 -13.36 -9.53 9.03
C ALA A 2 -14.16 -9.42 7.71
N PHE A 3 -14.10 -10.46 6.88
CA PHE A 3 -14.89 -10.60 5.66
C PHE A 3 -16.00 -11.62 5.91
N THR A 4 -17.26 -11.20 5.79
CA THR A 4 -18.42 -12.08 6.03
C THR A 4 -19.14 -12.37 4.73
N VAL A 5 -19.29 -13.66 4.40
CA VAL A 5 -20.03 -14.12 3.23
C VAL A 5 -21.36 -14.76 3.65
N LYS A 6 -22.48 -14.15 3.25
CA LYS A 6 -23.83 -14.65 3.54
C LYS A 6 -24.36 -15.67 2.53
N SER A 7 -23.64 -15.91 1.44
CA SER A 7 -24.04 -16.87 0.42
C SER A 7 -23.66 -18.30 0.81
N GLU A 8 -24.65 -19.17 0.97
CA GLU A 8 -24.44 -20.59 1.29
C GLU A 8 -23.58 -21.30 0.25
N ARG A 9 -23.81 -20.98 -1.04
CA ARG A 9 -23.03 -21.54 -2.14
C ARG A 9 -21.54 -21.20 -2.01
N VAL A 10 -21.21 -19.96 -1.65
CA VAL A 10 -19.81 -19.55 -1.48
C VAL A 10 -19.19 -20.21 -0.26
N GLN A 11 -19.95 -20.38 0.82
CA GLN A 11 -19.46 -21.12 1.99
C GLN A 11 -19.16 -22.60 1.66
N GLN A 12 -19.99 -23.25 0.84
CA GLN A 12 -19.73 -24.61 0.37
C GLN A 12 -18.47 -24.68 -0.48
N LEU A 13 -18.32 -23.76 -1.44
CA LEU A 13 -17.12 -23.68 -2.29
C LEU A 13 -15.86 -23.44 -1.45
N ALA A 14 -15.91 -22.57 -0.44
CA ALA A 14 -14.79 -22.30 0.45
C ALA A 14 -14.39 -23.53 1.28
N ARG A 15 -15.39 -24.29 1.78
CA ARG A 15 -15.16 -25.56 2.49
C ARG A 15 -14.51 -26.60 1.59
N GLU A 16 -14.97 -26.73 0.36
CA GLU A 16 -14.42 -27.67 -0.59
C GLU A 16 -13.01 -27.27 -1.04
N ALA A 17 -12.78 -25.99 -1.34
CA ALA A 17 -11.47 -25.47 -1.69
C ALA A 17 -10.46 -25.69 -0.56
N ALA A 18 -10.84 -25.43 0.70
CA ALA A 18 -10.03 -25.74 1.88
C ALA A 18 -9.68 -27.22 1.98
N ARG A 19 -10.67 -28.11 1.78
CA ARG A 19 -10.47 -29.57 1.80
C ARG A 19 -9.47 -30.03 0.75
N VAL A 20 -9.57 -29.53 -0.48
CA VAL A 20 -8.70 -29.94 -1.60
C VAL A 20 -7.29 -29.35 -1.48
N THR A 21 -7.17 -28.11 -1.01
CA THR A 21 -5.88 -27.40 -0.90
C THR A 21 -5.14 -27.68 0.41
N GLY A 22 -5.81 -28.25 1.42
CA GLY A 22 -5.26 -28.40 2.77
C GLY A 22 -5.11 -27.08 3.53
N LYS A 23 -5.68 -25.98 3.02
CA LYS A 23 -5.60 -24.64 3.62
C LYS A 23 -6.82 -24.36 4.51
N SER A 24 -6.75 -23.28 5.29
CA SER A 24 -7.96 -22.72 5.91
C SER A 24 -8.93 -22.21 4.84
N GLN A 25 -10.22 -22.11 5.15
CA GLN A 25 -11.20 -21.53 4.22
C GLN A 25 -10.81 -20.13 3.76
N VAL A 26 -10.29 -19.31 4.67
CA VAL A 26 -9.78 -17.98 4.36
C VAL A 26 -8.60 -18.06 3.40
N GLY A 27 -7.60 -18.89 3.69
CA GLY A 27 -6.42 -19.02 2.82
C GLY A 27 -6.73 -19.59 1.43
N ALA A 28 -7.72 -20.48 1.33
CA ALA A 28 -8.20 -20.99 0.04
C ALA A 28 -8.94 -19.90 -0.77
N ILE A 29 -9.73 -19.07 -0.10
CA ILE A 29 -10.40 -17.91 -0.72
C ILE A 29 -9.35 -16.88 -1.18
N GLU A 30 -8.39 -16.54 -0.34
CA GLU A 30 -7.32 -15.58 -0.66
C GLU A 30 -6.55 -16.02 -1.91
N GLU A 31 -6.12 -17.28 -1.96
CA GLU A 31 -5.43 -17.81 -3.13
C GLU A 31 -6.29 -17.78 -4.40
N ALA A 32 -7.58 -18.13 -4.29
CA ALA A 32 -8.49 -18.09 -5.43
C ALA A 32 -8.66 -16.66 -5.97
N LEU A 33 -8.80 -15.67 -5.08
CA LEU A 33 -8.89 -14.26 -5.45
C LEU A 33 -7.59 -13.74 -6.06
N GLU A 34 -6.43 -14.11 -5.51
CA GLU A 34 -5.14 -13.75 -6.11
C GLU A 34 -4.97 -14.32 -7.51
N ARG A 35 -5.35 -15.59 -7.73
CA ARG A 35 -5.33 -16.21 -9.06
C ARG A 35 -6.25 -15.47 -10.03
N LEU A 36 -7.47 -15.16 -9.60
CA LEU A 36 -8.44 -14.40 -10.39
C LEU A 36 -7.88 -13.02 -10.78
N LEU A 37 -7.32 -12.28 -9.82
CA LEU A 37 -6.75 -10.96 -10.07
C LEU A 37 -5.57 -11.03 -11.06
N ARG A 38 -4.70 -12.03 -10.93
CA ARG A 38 -3.63 -12.29 -11.91
C ARG A 38 -4.17 -12.58 -13.32
N GLU A 39 -5.24 -13.37 -13.44
CA GLU A 39 -5.88 -13.66 -14.74
C GLU A 39 -6.40 -12.39 -15.43
N TYR A 40 -6.92 -11.43 -14.65
CA TYR A 40 -7.36 -10.13 -15.17
C TYR A 40 -6.21 -9.11 -15.33
N GLY A 41 -4.95 -9.51 -15.14
CA GLY A 41 -3.79 -8.62 -15.24
C GLY A 41 -3.71 -7.57 -14.12
N ALA A 42 -4.53 -7.70 -13.09
CA ALA A 42 -4.49 -6.87 -11.90
C ALA A 42 -3.55 -7.54 -10.89
N ASP A 43 -2.27 -7.20 -10.90
CA ASP A 43 -1.38 -7.59 -9.81
C ASP A 43 -1.61 -6.64 -8.61
N PRO A 44 -2.17 -7.13 -7.48
CA PRO A 44 -2.41 -6.32 -6.30
C PRO A 44 -1.11 -5.76 -5.73
N GLN A 45 0.00 -6.49 -5.91
CA GLN A 45 1.34 -6.05 -5.53
C GLN A 45 1.78 -4.88 -6.42
N ALA A 46 1.64 -5.01 -7.75
CA ALA A 46 1.94 -3.92 -8.68
C ALA A 46 1.09 -2.66 -8.43
N ALA A 47 -0.19 -2.81 -8.09
CA ALA A 47 -1.05 -1.67 -7.75
C ALA A 47 -0.57 -0.93 -6.49
N ARG A 48 -0.16 -1.67 -5.45
CA ARG A 48 0.44 -1.09 -4.24
C ARG A 48 1.80 -0.45 -4.55
N THR A 49 2.66 -1.13 -5.30
CA THR A 49 3.96 -0.59 -5.73
C THR A 49 3.78 0.68 -6.55
N ALA A 50 2.82 0.72 -7.47
CA ALA A 50 2.51 1.90 -8.27
C ALA A 50 2.03 3.08 -7.40
N SER A 51 1.17 2.83 -6.40
CA SER A 51 0.73 3.89 -5.49
C SER A 51 1.86 4.43 -4.62
N THR A 52 2.75 3.56 -4.13
CA THR A 52 3.95 3.96 -3.39
C THR A 52 4.89 4.77 -4.27
N ILE A 53 5.18 4.32 -5.50
CA ILE A 53 6.03 5.06 -6.45
C ILE A 53 5.43 6.43 -6.75
N ALA A 54 4.12 6.51 -6.95
CA ALA A 54 3.44 7.79 -7.19
C ALA A 54 3.54 8.73 -5.97
N ALA A 55 3.44 8.20 -4.75
CA ALA A 55 3.62 8.99 -3.54
C ALA A 55 5.07 9.51 -3.41
N VAL A 56 6.06 8.67 -3.65
CA VAL A 56 7.49 9.06 -3.64
C VAL A 56 7.78 10.12 -4.69
N ARG A 57 7.28 9.95 -5.92
CA ARG A 57 7.45 10.94 -6.99
C ARG A 57 6.89 12.31 -6.60
N ARG A 58 5.69 12.36 -6.02
CA ARG A 58 5.11 13.62 -5.53
C ARG A 58 5.94 14.26 -4.44
N LEU A 59 6.51 13.47 -3.53
CA LEU A 59 7.38 14.00 -2.47
C LEU A 59 8.67 14.58 -3.06
N VAL A 60 9.29 13.89 -4.02
CA VAL A 60 10.49 14.36 -4.71
C VAL A 60 10.22 15.62 -5.53
N GLU A 61 9.08 15.70 -6.22
CA GLU A 61 8.66 16.90 -6.94
C GLU A 61 8.42 18.08 -6.00
N ALA A 62 7.73 17.85 -4.87
CA ALA A 62 7.50 18.88 -3.86
C ALA A 62 8.82 19.38 -3.25
N TYR A 63 9.73 18.46 -2.93
CA TYR A 63 11.06 18.81 -2.43
C TYR A 63 11.91 19.53 -3.48
N GLY A 64 11.86 19.12 -4.76
CA GLY A 64 12.60 19.79 -5.82
C GLY A 64 12.08 21.20 -6.13
N ALA A 65 10.78 21.45 -5.92
CA ALA A 65 10.18 22.77 -6.09
C ALA A 65 10.54 23.74 -4.96
N ASP A 66 10.84 23.23 -3.77
CA ASP A 66 11.24 24.00 -2.59
C ASP A 66 12.30 23.23 -1.80
N ALA A 67 13.51 23.12 -2.38
CA ALA A 67 14.61 22.37 -1.77
C ALA A 67 15.29 23.14 -0.62
N GLY A 68 14.77 24.32 -0.27
CA GLY A 68 15.46 25.30 0.54
C GLY A 68 16.58 26.02 -0.23
N ASP A 69 17.31 26.86 0.49
CA ASP A 69 18.48 27.56 -0.03
C ASP A 69 19.74 26.70 0.17
N PRO A 70 20.35 26.17 -0.90
CA PRO A 70 21.51 25.28 -0.80
C PRO A 70 22.78 25.98 -0.29
N ASP A 71 22.84 27.31 -0.40
CA ASP A 71 23.98 28.12 0.08
C ASP A 71 23.77 28.62 1.52
N ARG A 72 22.65 28.26 2.15
CA ARG A 72 22.34 28.65 3.53
C ARG A 72 23.21 27.88 4.50
N GLU A 73 24.05 28.61 5.21
CA GLU A 73 24.89 28.06 6.27
C GLU A 73 24.06 27.83 7.55
N ILE A 74 23.88 26.57 7.94
CA ILE A 74 23.25 26.21 9.22
C ILE A 74 24.29 26.37 10.32
N ARG A 75 24.17 27.42 11.14
CA ARG A 75 25.15 27.75 12.19
C ARG A 75 24.64 27.40 13.59
N ALA A 76 23.33 27.36 13.79
CA ALA A 76 22.69 27.02 15.06
C ALA A 76 21.41 26.19 14.86
N VAL A 77 20.92 25.56 15.93
CA VAL A 77 19.67 24.77 15.90
C VAL A 77 18.47 25.61 15.53
N ASP A 78 18.47 26.90 15.88
CA ASP A 78 17.41 27.85 15.55
C ASP A 78 17.28 28.07 14.02
N ASP A 79 18.35 27.82 13.25
CA ASP A 79 18.30 27.93 11.79
C ASP A 79 17.44 26.83 11.13
N LEU A 80 17.13 25.75 11.86
CA LEU A 80 16.32 24.63 11.36
C LEU A 80 14.81 24.91 11.38
N TYR A 81 14.38 26.00 12.04
CA TYR A 81 12.98 26.32 12.24
C TYR A 81 12.61 27.67 11.59
N ASP A 82 11.35 27.83 11.17
CA ASP A 82 10.80 29.09 10.70
C ASP A 82 10.36 30.02 11.84
N GLU A 83 9.84 31.21 11.47
CA GLU A 83 9.35 32.20 12.44
C GLU A 83 8.13 31.70 13.25
N GLN A 84 7.45 30.67 12.76
CA GLN A 84 6.36 29.99 13.45
C GLN A 84 6.83 28.80 14.30
N GLY A 85 8.13 28.48 14.29
CA GLY A 85 8.73 27.36 15.01
C GLY A 85 8.52 25.99 14.34
N LEU A 86 8.12 25.95 13.07
CA LEU A 86 8.00 24.71 12.30
C LEU A 86 9.34 24.37 11.64
N PRO A 87 9.65 23.06 11.49
CA PRO A 87 10.80 22.64 10.70
C PRO A 87 10.66 23.19 9.27
N ARG A 88 11.69 23.89 8.82
CA ARG A 88 11.81 24.32 7.43
C ARG A 88 12.20 23.18 6.52
#